data_AF-A0A5D0WTT2-F1
#
_entry.id   AF-A0A5D0WTT2-F1
#
_cell.length_a   1.000
_cell.length_b   1.000
_cell.length_c   1.000
_cell.angle_alpha   90.00
_cell.angle_beta   90.00
_cell.angle_gamma   90.00
#
_symmetry.space_group_name_H-M   'P 1'
#
loop_
_entity.id
_entity.type
_entity.pdbx_description
1 polymer ?
#
loop_
_entity_poly.entity_id
_entity_poly.type
_entity_poly.pdbx_seq_one_letter_code
_entity_poly.pdbx_strand_id
1 'polypeptide(L)'
;MNNEIIEFIKETEKKITPDGIAMTFNNAQKLMKLPKFIQNFIIKQNTKNNQYMGFVVEPYSLFLAYEITPEQVKEYIPDNYELVPISIFDHSDKKHCAIIGCFNVHTSVFWGSRYELYVIARNKTTNLISWVICDYESNTFHYDPGQGFLPSTLQKSVFTTTYNGKLICDIEGQDSPTRMDLIIDINQYNCVFLNQRLWIEGNLSIDYAGELDNNGNDPFGLIFDPMEMKCAQHIEVDQIEIRQLDFGFINSQMKPFEACCFPFAQHYMTTIFPQGHLMKDENDLYAKISEIVNQ
;
A
#
# COMPACT_ATOMS: atom_id res chain seq x y z
N MET A 1 8.65 7.03 -24.29
CA MET A 1 7.77 7.46 -23.20
C MET A 1 6.33 7.00 -23.35
N ASN A 2 5.41 7.63 -24.09
CA ASN A 2 3.98 7.25 -23.97
C ASN A 2 3.66 5.79 -24.37
N ASN A 3 4.36 5.22 -25.36
CA ASN A 3 4.17 3.81 -25.73
C ASN A 3 4.76 2.82 -24.71
N GLU A 4 5.93 3.13 -24.14
CA GLU A 4 6.56 2.25 -23.14
C GLU A 4 5.72 2.17 -21.86
N ILE A 5 5.13 3.29 -21.44
CA ILE A 5 4.22 3.33 -20.29
C ILE A 5 2.96 2.50 -20.55
N ILE A 6 2.35 2.64 -21.73
CA ILE A 6 1.19 1.83 -22.11
C ILE A 6 1.54 0.34 -22.14
N GLU A 7 2.70 -0.04 -22.67
CA GLU A 7 3.13 -1.43 -22.67
C GLU A 7 3.45 -1.93 -21.26
N PHE A 8 4.07 -1.12 -20.40
CA PHE A 8 4.28 -1.45 -18.99
C PHE A 8 2.97 -1.77 -18.27
N ILE A 9 1.96 -0.91 -18.42
CA ILE A 9 0.62 -1.13 -17.85
C ILE A 9 0.03 -2.46 -18.35
N LYS A 10 0.10 -2.73 -19.67
CA LYS A 10 -0.37 -3.99 -20.24
C LYS A 10 0.39 -5.19 -19.70
N GLU A 11 1.71 -5.10 -19.55
CA GLU A 11 2.53 -6.19 -19.00
C GLU A 11 2.24 -6.43 -17.52
N THR A 12 1.95 -5.39 -16.74
CA THR A 12 1.48 -5.52 -15.34
C THR A 12 0.17 -6.30 -15.29
N GLU A 13 -0.82 -5.88 -16.08
CA GLU A 13 -2.13 -6.53 -16.17
C GLU A 13 -2.05 -7.98 -16.66
N LYS A 14 -1.24 -8.28 -17.69
CA LYS A 14 -1.05 -9.65 -18.21
C LYS A 14 -0.51 -10.63 -17.18
N LYS A 15 0.22 -10.15 -16.16
CA LYS A 15 0.72 -11.00 -15.06
C LYS A 15 -0.38 -11.40 -14.07
N ILE A 16 -1.53 -10.74 -14.11
CA ILE A 16 -2.66 -10.95 -13.22
C ILE A 16 -3.70 -11.78 -13.98
N THR A 17 -3.85 -13.05 -13.62
CA THR A 17 -4.83 -13.93 -14.25
C THR A 17 -5.72 -14.58 -13.19
N PRO A 18 -7.04 -14.69 -13.41
CA PRO A 18 -7.94 -15.36 -12.47
C PRO A 18 -7.50 -16.80 -12.13
N ASP A 19 -7.07 -17.55 -13.15
CA ASP A 19 -6.57 -18.93 -12.96
C ASP A 19 -5.28 -18.97 -12.13
N GLY A 20 -4.35 -18.04 -12.38
CA GLY A 20 -3.12 -17.90 -11.62
C GLY A 20 -3.37 -17.58 -10.14
N ILE A 21 -4.31 -16.67 -9.88
CA ILE A 21 -4.73 -16.31 -8.51
C ILE A 21 -5.38 -17.50 -7.82
N ALA A 22 -6.33 -18.18 -8.46
CA ALA A 22 -7.01 -19.35 -7.88
C ALA A 22 -6.03 -20.50 -7.57
N MET A 23 -5.07 -20.75 -8.47
CA MET A 23 -4.03 -21.75 -8.25
C MET A 23 -3.11 -21.34 -7.09
N THR A 24 -2.68 -20.08 -7.03
CA THR A 24 -1.81 -19.56 -5.98
C THR A 24 -2.51 -19.60 -4.62
N PHE A 25 -3.78 -19.22 -4.55
CA PHE A 25 -4.62 -19.32 -3.36
C PHE A 25 -4.70 -20.76 -2.84
N ASN A 26 -5.00 -21.74 -3.70
CA ASN A 26 -5.04 -23.16 -3.32
C ASN A 26 -3.66 -23.66 -2.85
N ASN A 27 -2.59 -23.21 -3.48
CA ASN A 27 -1.23 -23.55 -3.08
C ASN A 27 -0.86 -22.90 -1.74
N ALA A 28 -1.19 -21.62 -1.52
CA ALA A 28 -0.99 -20.91 -0.26
C ALA A 28 -1.67 -21.65 0.90
N GLN A 29 -2.92 -22.10 0.71
CA GLN A 29 -3.62 -22.91 1.72
C GLN A 29 -2.91 -24.21 2.09
N LYS A 30 -2.22 -24.84 1.13
CA LYS A 30 -1.39 -26.02 1.39
C LYS A 30 -0.07 -25.64 2.07
N LEU A 31 0.56 -24.55 1.62
CA LEU A 31 1.84 -24.07 2.15
C LEU A 31 1.74 -23.57 3.59
N MET A 32 0.62 -22.96 3.99
CA MET A 32 0.36 -22.55 5.38
C MET A 32 0.47 -23.71 6.37
N LYS A 33 0.23 -24.95 5.94
CA LYS A 33 0.34 -26.15 6.79
C LYS A 33 1.80 -26.59 6.99
N LEU A 34 2.75 -25.98 6.28
CA LEU A 34 4.17 -26.32 6.35
C LEU A 34 4.92 -25.34 7.27
N PRO A 35 5.99 -25.78 7.94
CA PRO A 35 6.89 -24.89 8.68
C PRO A 35 7.46 -23.75 7.81
N LYS A 36 7.65 -22.55 8.40
CA LYS A 36 8.14 -21.33 7.71
C LYS A 36 9.40 -21.57 6.87
N PHE A 37 10.36 -22.36 7.36
CA PHE A 37 11.60 -22.62 6.62
C PHE A 37 11.36 -23.36 5.30
N ILE A 38 10.35 -24.23 5.23
CA ILE A 38 9.95 -24.94 4.01
C ILE A 38 9.21 -24.00 3.06
N GLN A 39 8.30 -23.17 3.58
CA GLN A 39 7.62 -22.14 2.79
C GLN A 39 8.65 -21.26 2.08
N ASN A 40 9.62 -20.73 2.84
CA ASN A 40 10.68 -19.89 2.32
C ASN A 40 11.54 -20.60 1.25
N PHE A 41 11.83 -21.89 1.43
CA PHE A 41 12.57 -22.68 0.45
C PHE A 41 11.80 -22.84 -0.87
N ILE A 42 10.50 -23.16 -0.80
CA ILE A 42 9.66 -23.36 -1.99
C ILE A 42 9.53 -22.05 -2.78
N ILE A 43 9.27 -20.93 -2.11
CA ILE A 43 9.17 -19.63 -2.77
C ILE A 43 10.50 -19.26 -3.43
N LYS A 44 11.65 -19.49 -2.75
CA LYS A 44 12.98 -19.25 -3.32
C LYS A 44 13.31 -20.09 -4.56
N GLN A 45 12.73 -21.29 -4.70
CA GLN A 45 12.92 -22.11 -5.90
C GLN A 45 12.06 -21.64 -7.08
N ASN A 46 10.80 -21.28 -6.83
CA ASN A 46 9.86 -20.90 -7.88
C ASN A 46 10.15 -19.52 -8.50
N THR A 47 10.87 -18.66 -7.79
CA THR A 47 11.22 -17.29 -8.20
C THR A 47 12.38 -17.20 -9.19
N LYS A 48 13.07 -18.31 -9.50
CA LYS A 48 14.22 -18.31 -10.42
C LYS A 48 13.87 -17.95 -11.87
N ASN A 49 12.61 -18.10 -12.28
CA ASN A 49 12.19 -17.95 -13.67
C ASN A 49 11.34 -16.69 -13.95
N ASN A 50 10.85 -15.99 -12.94
CA ASN A 50 10.02 -14.79 -13.11
C ASN A 50 10.35 -13.83 -11.95
N GLN A 51 11.02 -12.71 -12.23
CA GLN A 51 11.55 -11.85 -11.17
C GLN A 51 10.51 -10.87 -10.60
N TYR A 52 9.51 -10.50 -11.41
CA TYR A 52 8.54 -9.46 -11.07
C TYR A 52 7.12 -10.01 -10.92
N MET A 53 6.45 -9.59 -9.86
CA MET A 53 5.01 -9.72 -9.68
C MET A 53 4.33 -8.39 -10.01
N GLY A 54 3.22 -8.46 -10.74
CA GLY A 54 2.35 -7.31 -11.00
C GLY A 54 1.25 -7.21 -9.96
N PHE A 55 0.89 -5.98 -9.59
CA PHE A 55 -0.34 -5.71 -8.89
C PHE A 55 -0.97 -4.37 -9.30
N VAL A 56 -2.29 -4.34 -9.26
CA VAL A 56 -3.12 -3.20 -9.62
C VAL A 56 -3.96 -2.82 -8.43
N VAL A 57 -3.75 -1.60 -7.94
CA VAL A 57 -4.66 -0.96 -6.99
C VAL A 57 -5.85 -0.44 -7.79
N GLU A 58 -7.05 -0.89 -7.44
CA GLU A 58 -8.26 -0.54 -8.17
C GLU A 58 -8.60 0.96 -8.03
N PRO A 59 -9.39 1.51 -8.98
CA PRO A 59 -9.95 2.84 -8.83
C PRO A 59 -10.69 3.01 -7.50
N TYR A 60 -10.71 4.25 -7.05
CA TYR A 60 -11.27 4.71 -5.78
C TYR A 60 -10.51 4.24 -4.53
N SER A 61 -9.20 3.98 -4.64
CA SER A 61 -8.33 3.82 -3.47
C SER A 61 -8.33 5.10 -2.62
N LEU A 62 -8.51 4.97 -1.32
CA LEU A 62 -8.68 6.06 -0.36
C LEU A 62 -7.45 6.15 0.55
N PHE A 63 -6.99 7.36 0.83
CA PHE A 63 -5.92 7.61 1.80
C PHE A 63 -6.33 8.73 2.76
N LEU A 64 -6.19 8.47 4.06
CA LEU A 64 -6.58 9.34 5.16
C LEU A 64 -5.36 9.68 6.00
N ALA A 65 -4.93 10.93 6.02
CA ALA A 65 -3.79 11.37 6.82
C ALA A 65 -4.23 11.91 8.19
N TYR A 66 -3.60 11.39 9.24
CA TYR A 66 -3.83 11.75 10.64
C TYR A 66 -2.55 12.36 11.22
N GLU A 67 -2.69 13.44 11.99
CA GLU A 67 -1.57 14.04 12.70
C GLU A 67 -1.17 13.14 13.88
N ILE A 68 0.13 12.94 14.07
CA ILE A 68 0.70 12.08 15.11
C ILE A 68 1.81 12.80 15.88
N THR A 69 2.06 12.36 17.11
CA THR A 69 3.23 12.77 17.89
C THR A 69 4.28 11.65 17.97
N PRO A 70 5.57 11.98 18.16
CA PRO A 70 6.63 10.98 18.34
C PRO A 70 6.32 9.95 19.44
N GLU A 71 5.66 10.38 20.51
CA GLU A 71 5.30 9.51 21.63
C GLU A 71 4.28 8.44 21.24
N GLN A 72 3.32 8.77 20.37
CA GLN A 72 2.29 7.83 19.91
C GLN A 72 2.87 6.70 19.05
N VAL A 73 3.91 7.01 18.27
CA VAL A 73 4.48 6.09 17.28
C VAL A 73 5.85 5.54 17.67
N LYS A 74 6.30 5.78 18.90
CA LYS A 74 7.64 5.43 19.37
C LYS A 74 7.97 3.94 19.20
N GLU A 75 6.99 3.07 19.36
CA GLU A 75 7.15 1.61 19.23
C GLU A 75 7.04 1.13 17.76
N TYR A 76 6.62 2.01 16.85
CA TYR A 76 6.34 1.70 15.45
C TYR A 76 7.38 2.28 14.48
N ILE A 77 8.36 3.03 14.95
CA ILE A 77 9.40 3.62 14.11
C ILE A 77 10.75 2.97 14.44
N PRO A 78 11.37 2.25 13.50
CA PRO A 78 12.69 1.69 13.72
C PRO A 78 13.77 2.79 13.85
N ASP A 79 14.86 2.50 14.57
CA ASP A 79 15.90 3.49 14.92
C ASP A 79 16.56 4.17 13.71
N ASN A 80 16.59 3.50 12.55
CA ASN A 80 17.11 4.03 11.28
C ASN A 80 16.14 4.98 10.57
N TYR A 81 14.97 5.28 11.15
CA TYR A 81 14.01 6.24 10.65
C TYR A 81 13.89 7.46 11.55
N GLU A 82 13.42 8.57 10.98
CA GLU A 82 13.03 9.76 11.72
C GLU A 82 11.74 10.35 11.17
N LEU A 83 10.87 10.83 12.06
CA LEU A 83 9.68 11.57 11.65
C LEU A 83 10.07 12.86 10.95
N VAL A 84 9.37 13.14 9.85
CA VAL A 84 9.52 14.39 9.09
C VAL A 84 8.14 14.93 8.76
N PRO A 85 7.92 16.25 8.86
CA PRO A 85 6.63 16.82 8.52
C PRO A 85 6.40 16.77 7.01
N ILE A 86 5.26 16.23 6.61
CA ILE A 86 4.85 16.10 5.21
C ILE A 86 3.32 16.22 5.09
N SER A 87 2.84 16.26 3.86
CA SER A 87 1.44 16.47 3.49
C SER A 87 1.07 15.57 2.32
N ILE A 88 -0.23 15.28 2.15
CA ILE A 88 -0.73 14.54 0.98
C ILE A 88 -0.53 15.39 -0.30
N PHE A 89 -0.93 16.65 -0.25
CA PHE A 89 -0.85 17.58 -1.39
C PHE A 89 0.35 18.52 -1.30
N ASP A 90 0.83 18.98 -2.46
CA ASP A 90 2.08 19.76 -2.56
C ASP A 90 2.02 21.13 -1.84
N HIS A 91 0.81 21.70 -1.70
CA HIS A 91 0.62 23.05 -1.17
C HIS A 91 -0.01 23.09 0.22
N SER A 92 -0.20 21.93 0.85
CA SER A 92 -0.80 21.84 2.18
C SER A 92 0.23 22.05 3.30
N ASP A 93 -0.29 22.36 4.49
CA ASP A 93 0.52 22.41 5.70
C ASP A 93 1.07 21.03 6.03
N LYS A 94 2.38 20.98 6.33
CA LYS A 94 3.11 19.74 6.59
C LYS A 94 3.05 19.39 8.07
N LYS A 95 2.74 18.13 8.36
CA LYS A 95 2.63 17.59 9.73
C LYS A 95 3.33 16.25 9.83
N HIS A 96 3.72 15.85 11.04
CA HIS A 96 4.04 14.44 11.26
C HIS A 96 2.74 13.66 11.10
N CYS A 97 2.72 12.69 10.18
CA CYS A 97 1.48 11.99 9.87
C CYS A 97 1.64 10.48 9.82
N ALA A 98 0.54 9.83 10.20
CA ALA A 98 0.25 8.47 9.81
C ALA A 98 -0.83 8.51 8.71
N ILE A 99 -0.83 7.51 7.83
CA ILE A 99 -1.79 7.41 6.73
C ILE A 99 -2.49 6.06 6.83
N ILE A 100 -3.83 6.06 6.82
CA ILE A 100 -4.60 4.84 6.56
C ILE A 100 -4.88 4.79 5.05
N GLY A 101 -4.37 3.77 4.38
CA GLY A 101 -4.72 3.44 3.01
C GLY A 101 -5.80 2.35 2.97
N CYS A 102 -6.88 2.58 2.22
CA CYS A 102 -7.96 1.61 2.02
C CYS A 102 -8.14 1.39 0.52
N PHE A 103 -7.99 0.15 0.04
CA PHE A 103 -8.08 -0.12 -1.38
C PHE A 103 -8.41 -1.58 -1.71
N ASN A 104 -9.07 -1.77 -2.84
CA ASN A 104 -9.11 -3.08 -3.50
C ASN A 104 -7.86 -3.23 -4.36
N VAL A 105 -7.37 -4.47 -4.45
CA VAL A 105 -6.14 -4.79 -5.18
C VAL A 105 -6.25 -6.16 -5.82
N HIS A 106 -5.70 -6.24 -7.02
CA HIS A 106 -5.43 -7.50 -7.70
C HIS A 106 -3.93 -7.66 -7.85
N THR A 107 -3.41 -8.79 -7.41
CA THR A 107 -2.00 -9.14 -7.59
C THR A 107 -1.91 -10.45 -8.35
N SER A 108 -0.72 -10.82 -8.80
CA SER A 108 -0.48 -12.16 -9.35
C SER A 108 -0.65 -13.30 -8.32
N VAL A 109 -0.88 -12.97 -7.03
CA VAL A 109 -0.91 -13.92 -5.91
C VAL A 109 -2.29 -13.96 -5.22
N PHE A 110 -2.96 -12.81 -5.13
CA PHE A 110 -4.23 -12.65 -4.42
C PHE A 110 -5.08 -11.53 -5.02
N TRP A 111 -6.38 -11.56 -4.75
CA TRP A 111 -7.32 -10.51 -5.15
C TRP A 111 -8.28 -10.27 -3.98
N GLY A 112 -8.34 -9.03 -3.51
CA GLY A 112 -9.20 -8.64 -2.40
C GLY A 112 -9.02 -7.18 -2.01
N SER A 113 -9.25 -6.89 -0.74
CA SER A 113 -9.10 -5.57 -0.13
C SER A 113 -7.93 -5.58 0.85
N ARG A 114 -7.18 -4.47 0.88
CA ARG A 114 -6.10 -4.20 1.82
C ARG A 114 -6.38 -2.88 2.52
N TYR A 115 -6.12 -2.87 3.83
CA TYR A 115 -6.21 -1.69 4.66
C TYR A 115 -4.89 -1.62 5.42
N GLU A 116 -4.14 -0.55 5.24
CA GLU A 116 -2.77 -0.47 5.73
C GLU A 116 -2.59 0.84 6.51
N LEU A 117 -1.97 0.75 7.67
CA LEU A 117 -1.58 1.89 8.50
C LEU A 117 -0.10 2.13 8.32
N TYR A 118 0.23 3.28 7.74
CA TYR A 118 1.60 3.73 7.53
C TYR A 118 1.96 4.81 8.52
N VAL A 119 3.17 4.78 9.06
CA VAL A 119 3.82 5.97 9.62
C VAL A 119 4.76 6.53 8.56
N ILE A 120 4.65 7.82 8.28
CA ILE A 120 5.51 8.47 7.30
C ILE A 120 6.76 9.01 7.99
N ALA A 121 7.90 8.46 7.58
CA ALA A 121 9.20 8.78 8.14
C ALA A 121 10.26 8.86 7.05
N ARG A 122 11.37 9.53 7.32
CA ARG A 122 12.54 9.52 6.44
C ARG A 122 13.49 8.41 6.88
N ASN A 123 13.90 7.57 5.94
CA ASN A 123 14.98 6.62 6.16
C ASN A 123 16.32 7.39 6.25
N LYS A 124 17.06 7.25 7.36
CA LYS A 124 18.31 7.99 7.61
C LYS A 124 19.46 7.59 6.67
N THR A 125 19.41 6.39 6.11
CA THR A 125 20.44 5.85 5.21
C THR A 125 20.20 6.31 3.77
N THR A 126 18.98 6.16 3.26
CA THR A 126 18.65 6.49 1.86
C THR A 126 18.21 7.94 1.68
N ASN A 127 17.81 8.62 2.77
CA ASN A 127 17.24 9.96 2.82
C ASN A 127 15.88 10.10 2.09
N LEU A 128 15.26 8.99 1.68
CA LEU A 128 13.93 8.96 1.06
C LEU A 128 12.83 9.07 2.12
N ILE A 129 11.73 9.78 1.80
CA ILE A 129 10.46 9.57 2.50
C ILE A 129 10.05 8.11 2.33
N SER A 130 9.61 7.49 3.40
CA SER A 130 9.27 6.08 3.45
C SER A 130 7.89 5.86 4.04
N TRP A 131 7.19 4.86 3.51
CA TRP A 131 5.92 4.37 4.05
C TRP A 131 6.22 3.16 4.92
N VAL A 132 6.28 3.38 6.24
CA VAL A 132 6.55 2.31 7.20
C VAL A 132 5.23 1.69 7.62
N ILE A 133 4.96 0.46 7.18
CA ILE A 133 3.75 -0.29 7.51
C ILE A 133 3.83 -0.74 8.97
N CYS A 134 2.92 -0.22 9.77
CA CYS A 134 2.86 -0.46 11.21
C CYS A 134 1.78 -1.48 11.58
N ASP A 135 0.71 -1.51 10.79
CA ASP A 135 -0.41 -2.44 10.96
C ASP A 135 -1.10 -2.61 9.60
N TYR A 136 -1.77 -3.75 9.39
CA TYR A 136 -2.58 -3.97 8.21
C TYR A 136 -3.67 -5.01 8.43
N GLU A 137 -4.73 -4.91 7.63
CA GLU A 137 -5.82 -5.87 7.56
C GLU A 137 -6.08 -6.27 6.09
N SER A 138 -6.54 -7.49 5.88
CA SER A 138 -6.81 -8.05 4.56
C SER A 138 -7.96 -9.03 4.58
N ASN A 139 -8.84 -8.98 3.58
CA ASN A 139 -9.91 -9.99 3.40
C ASN A 139 -9.46 -11.23 2.60
N THR A 140 -8.20 -11.23 2.15
CA THR A 140 -7.59 -12.29 1.36
C THR A 140 -6.30 -12.78 2.01
N PHE A 141 -5.88 -13.99 1.62
CA PHE A 141 -4.59 -14.55 1.96
C PHE A 141 -3.47 -13.64 1.48
N HIS A 142 -2.42 -13.55 2.27
CA HIS A 142 -1.25 -12.74 1.99
C HIS A 142 -0.01 -13.42 2.57
N TYR A 143 1.16 -12.94 2.14
CA TYR A 143 2.44 -13.39 2.67
C TYR A 143 3.06 -12.25 3.47
N ASP A 144 3.28 -12.50 4.74
CA ASP A 144 3.98 -11.63 5.66
C ASP A 144 5.46 -12.04 5.75
N PRO A 145 6.44 -11.14 5.58
CA PRO A 145 7.85 -11.50 5.72
C PRO A 145 8.19 -12.07 7.11
N GLY A 146 7.59 -11.52 8.16
CA GLY A 146 7.75 -11.91 9.56
C GLY A 146 7.02 -13.21 9.92
N GLN A 147 5.85 -13.49 9.33
CA GLN A 147 4.97 -14.59 9.75
C GLN A 147 4.72 -15.69 8.69
N GLY A 148 5.00 -15.44 7.41
CA GLY A 148 4.75 -16.34 6.30
C GLY A 148 3.34 -16.18 5.71
N PHE A 149 2.77 -17.23 5.14
CA PHE A 149 1.40 -17.16 4.63
C PHE A 149 0.37 -17.07 5.76
N LEU A 150 -0.49 -16.07 5.69
CA LEU A 150 -1.57 -15.83 6.63
C LEU A 150 -2.94 -15.85 5.91
N PRO A 151 -4.01 -16.28 6.59
CA PRO A 151 -5.38 -16.19 6.07
C PRO A 151 -5.89 -14.74 6.06
N SER A 152 -7.14 -14.54 5.66
CA SER A 152 -7.86 -13.29 5.93
C SER A 152 -7.76 -12.94 7.42
N THR A 153 -7.49 -11.68 7.72
CA THR A 153 -7.52 -11.13 9.09
C THR A 153 -8.87 -10.49 9.41
N LEU A 154 -9.72 -10.29 8.40
CA LEU A 154 -11.03 -9.69 8.51
C LEU A 154 -12.15 -10.74 8.54
N GLN A 155 -13.12 -10.55 9.44
CA GLN A 155 -14.40 -11.27 9.42
C GLN A 155 -15.47 -10.53 8.59
N LYS A 156 -15.32 -9.22 8.43
CA LYS A 156 -16.16 -8.36 7.58
C LYS A 156 -15.26 -7.44 6.76
N SER A 157 -15.53 -7.33 5.47
CA SER A 157 -14.81 -6.41 4.59
C SER A 157 -15.72 -5.91 3.48
N VAL A 158 -16.09 -4.63 3.56
CA VAL A 158 -16.80 -3.91 2.51
C VAL A 158 -15.97 -2.69 2.14
N PHE A 159 -15.48 -2.64 0.90
CA PHE A 159 -14.88 -1.45 0.31
C PHE A 159 -15.42 -1.27 -1.10
N THR A 160 -16.32 -0.30 -1.27
CA THR A 160 -17.08 -0.17 -2.52
C THR A 160 -17.59 1.24 -2.73
N THR A 161 -18.15 1.49 -3.91
CA THR A 161 -18.80 2.74 -4.28
C THR A 161 -20.27 2.52 -4.60
N THR A 162 -21.03 3.60 -4.52
CA THR A 162 -22.46 3.65 -4.86
C THR A 162 -22.68 4.54 -6.08
N TYR A 163 -23.79 4.35 -6.78
CA TYR A 163 -24.10 5.10 -8.01
C TYR A 163 -24.18 6.62 -7.81
N ASN A 164 -24.48 7.07 -6.59
CA ASN A 164 -24.58 8.49 -6.23
C ASN A 164 -23.28 9.01 -5.59
N GLY A 165 -22.13 8.38 -5.88
CA GLY A 165 -20.81 8.88 -5.50
C GLY A 165 -20.55 8.84 -4.01
N LYS A 166 -20.99 7.79 -3.31
CA LYS A 166 -20.47 7.48 -1.97
C LYS A 166 -19.46 6.36 -2.04
N LEU A 167 -18.31 6.55 -1.41
CA LEU A 167 -17.37 5.48 -1.06
C LEU A 167 -17.73 4.98 0.34
N ILE A 168 -17.82 3.66 0.48
CA ILE A 168 -18.17 2.96 1.72
C ILE A 168 -17.00 2.07 2.10
N CYS A 169 -16.51 2.23 3.32
CA CYS A 169 -15.52 1.35 3.93
C CYS A 169 -16.08 0.84 5.26
N ASP A 170 -16.31 -0.46 5.38
CA ASP A 170 -16.87 -1.08 6.58
C ASP A 170 -16.19 -2.43 6.82
N ILE A 171 -15.27 -2.44 7.79
CA ILE A 171 -14.41 -3.58 8.09
C ILE A 171 -14.46 -3.97 9.56
N GLU A 172 -14.23 -5.25 9.79
CA GLU A 172 -14.20 -5.85 11.10
C GLU A 172 -13.09 -6.91 11.19
N GLY A 173 -12.10 -6.67 12.05
CA GLY A 173 -11.05 -7.63 12.39
C GLY A 173 -11.61 -8.89 13.04
N GLN A 174 -11.07 -10.04 12.66
CA GLN A 174 -11.48 -11.34 13.17
C GLN A 174 -10.94 -11.58 14.59
N ASP A 175 -9.63 -11.40 14.76
CA ASP A 175 -8.92 -11.65 16.03
C ASP A 175 -8.26 -10.37 16.59
N SER A 176 -8.49 -9.22 15.94
CA SER A 176 -7.99 -7.89 16.31
C SER A 176 -9.14 -6.96 16.76
N PRO A 177 -8.84 -5.91 17.55
CA PRO A 177 -9.84 -4.88 17.88
C PRO A 177 -10.18 -3.98 16.67
N THR A 178 -9.64 -4.24 15.48
CA THR A 178 -9.77 -3.37 14.32
C THR A 178 -11.23 -3.24 13.88
N ARG A 179 -11.73 -2.00 13.82
CA ARG A 179 -13.08 -1.64 13.39
C ARG A 179 -13.02 -0.32 12.63
N MET A 180 -13.57 -0.26 11.43
CA MET A 180 -13.64 1.00 10.68
C MET A 180 -14.91 1.03 9.83
N ASP A 181 -15.77 2.01 10.08
CA ASP A 181 -17.01 2.28 9.35
C ASP A 181 -17.01 3.75 8.91
N LEU A 182 -16.79 3.96 7.61
CA LEU A 182 -16.63 5.24 6.96
C LEU A 182 -17.56 5.35 5.76
N ILE A 183 -18.17 6.52 5.60
CA ILE A 183 -18.86 6.92 4.36
C ILE A 183 -18.29 8.26 3.90
N ILE A 184 -17.90 8.33 2.62
CA ILE A 184 -17.27 9.51 2.05
C ILE A 184 -18.04 9.94 0.80
N ASP A 185 -18.30 11.24 0.68
CA ASP A 185 -18.78 11.82 -0.57
C ASP A 185 -17.62 12.02 -1.56
N ILE A 186 -17.70 11.35 -2.70
CA ILE A 186 -16.68 11.41 -3.77
C ILE A 186 -17.24 12.03 -5.06
N ASN A 187 -18.38 12.74 -5.00
CA ASN A 187 -18.94 13.40 -6.19
C ASN A 187 -18.15 14.63 -6.65
N GLN A 188 -17.18 15.09 -5.86
CA GLN A 188 -16.37 16.25 -6.21
C GLN A 188 -15.17 15.86 -7.06
N TYR A 189 -15.14 16.21 -8.34
CA TYR A 189 -13.97 15.96 -9.15
C TYR A 189 -12.98 17.14 -9.11
N ASN A 190 -11.95 17.02 -8.26
CA ASN A 190 -10.87 17.98 -8.10
C ASN A 190 -9.51 17.25 -8.11
N CYS A 191 -8.88 17.11 -9.29
CA CYS A 191 -7.50 16.62 -9.38
C CYS A 191 -6.56 17.69 -8.80
N VAL A 192 -6.06 17.45 -7.58
CA VAL A 192 -5.12 18.32 -6.86
C VAL A 192 -3.74 17.67 -6.86
N PHE A 193 -2.70 18.46 -7.14
CA PHE A 193 -1.33 17.97 -7.23
C PHE A 193 -0.85 17.37 -5.90
N LEU A 194 -0.30 16.17 -6.00
CA LEU A 194 0.22 15.42 -4.89
C LEU A 194 1.65 15.84 -4.55
N ASN A 195 2.01 15.74 -3.28
CA ASN A 195 3.38 15.96 -2.82
C ASN A 195 4.29 14.84 -3.35
N GLN A 196 5.07 15.13 -4.39
CA GLN A 196 5.85 14.09 -5.08
C GLN A 196 6.87 13.39 -4.17
N ARG A 197 7.33 14.04 -3.09
CA ARG A 197 8.18 13.36 -2.12
C ARG A 197 7.43 12.26 -1.37
N LEU A 198 6.18 12.50 -0.97
CA LEU A 198 5.39 11.48 -0.29
C LEU A 198 5.07 10.31 -1.23
N TRP A 199 4.66 10.60 -2.46
CA TRP A 199 4.07 9.60 -3.35
C TRP A 199 5.08 8.91 -4.25
N ILE A 200 6.14 9.59 -4.69
CA ILE A 200 7.22 8.95 -5.45
C ILE A 200 8.22 8.30 -4.49
N GLU A 201 8.88 9.06 -3.62
CA GLU A 201 9.90 8.49 -2.71
C GLU A 201 9.29 7.44 -1.78
N GLY A 202 8.06 7.65 -1.30
CA GLY A 202 7.36 6.70 -0.43
C GLY A 202 7.10 5.35 -1.08
N ASN A 203 6.65 5.32 -2.34
CA ASN A 203 6.48 4.07 -3.08
C ASN A 203 7.82 3.44 -3.51
N LEU A 204 8.92 4.20 -3.47
CA LEU A 204 10.29 3.73 -3.64
C LEU A 204 10.95 3.31 -2.32
N SER A 205 10.27 3.45 -1.18
CA SER A 205 10.82 3.13 0.13
C SER A 205 9.71 2.70 1.09
N ILE A 206 9.32 1.44 0.99
CA ILE A 206 8.33 0.78 1.84
C ILE A 206 9.05 -0.16 2.78
N ASP A 207 8.69 -0.10 4.05
CA ASP A 207 9.27 -0.95 5.09
C ASP A 207 8.19 -1.44 6.06
N TYR A 208 8.54 -2.37 6.93
CA TYR A 208 7.67 -2.90 7.96
C TYR A 208 8.24 -2.59 9.34
N ALA A 209 7.36 -2.31 10.31
CA ALA A 209 7.74 -2.04 11.68
C ALA A 209 7.12 -3.02 12.68
N GLY A 210 7.63 -2.98 13.92
CA GLY A 210 7.10 -3.77 15.03
C GLY A 210 7.20 -5.27 14.77
N GLU A 211 6.10 -6.00 15.00
CA GLU A 211 6.02 -7.45 14.80
C GLU A 211 6.09 -7.86 13.32
N LEU A 212 5.94 -6.89 12.40
CA LEU A 212 6.03 -7.10 10.95
C LEU A 212 7.46 -6.96 10.43
N ASP A 213 8.40 -6.45 11.25
CA ASP A 213 9.79 -6.24 10.84
C ASP A 213 10.43 -7.55 10.36
N ASN A 214 11.10 -7.47 9.22
CA ASN A 214 11.81 -8.57 8.61
C ASN A 214 13.30 -8.60 9.01
N ASN A 215 13.62 -8.20 10.24
CA ASN A 215 14.98 -8.16 10.81
C ASN A 215 15.93 -7.20 10.07
N GLY A 216 15.45 -6.01 9.67
CA GLY A 216 16.32 -4.94 9.16
C GLY A 216 16.89 -5.17 7.76
N ASN A 217 16.14 -5.83 6.86
CA ASN A 217 16.43 -5.74 5.43
C ASN A 217 16.19 -4.30 4.94
N ASP A 218 16.91 -3.88 3.90
CA ASP A 218 16.68 -2.57 3.27
C ASP A 218 15.21 -2.44 2.82
N PRO A 219 14.61 -1.24 2.91
CA PRO A 219 13.26 -0.99 2.42
C PRO A 219 13.16 -1.41 0.95
N PHE A 220 12.03 -1.99 0.58
CA PHE A 220 11.75 -2.34 -0.80
C PHE A 220 11.00 -1.20 -1.47
N GLY A 221 10.87 -1.25 -2.79
CA GLY A 221 10.00 -0.31 -3.48
C GLY A 221 9.43 -0.86 -4.76
N LEU A 222 8.59 -0.03 -5.35
CA LEU A 222 7.69 -0.39 -6.41
C LEU A 222 8.12 0.30 -7.70
N ILE A 223 7.88 -0.38 -8.82
CA ILE A 223 8.04 0.16 -10.15
C ILE A 223 6.63 0.52 -10.65
N PHE A 224 6.43 1.76 -11.05
CA PHE A 224 5.13 2.30 -11.46
C PHE A 224 5.31 3.52 -12.36
N ASP A 225 4.26 3.92 -13.08
CA ASP A 225 4.26 5.18 -13.83
C ASP A 225 4.16 6.36 -12.84
N PRO A 226 5.19 7.24 -12.72
CA PRO A 226 5.15 8.39 -11.83
C PRO A 226 3.94 9.31 -12.07
N MET A 227 3.39 9.34 -13.29
CA MET A 227 2.23 10.17 -13.61
C MET A 227 0.93 9.69 -12.95
N GLU A 228 0.84 8.44 -12.53
CA GLU A 228 -0.27 7.95 -11.70
C GLU A 228 -0.26 8.59 -10.30
N MET A 229 0.89 9.13 -9.86
CA MET A 229 1.07 9.85 -8.60
C MET A 229 1.08 11.37 -8.77
N LYS A 230 0.67 11.90 -9.93
CA LYS A 230 0.70 13.34 -10.21
C LYS A 230 -0.36 14.12 -9.44
N CYS A 231 -1.59 13.60 -9.43
CA CYS A 231 -2.71 14.20 -8.73
C CYS A 231 -3.68 13.13 -8.25
N ALA A 232 -4.47 13.47 -7.23
CA ALA A 232 -5.61 12.68 -6.79
C ALA A 232 -6.81 13.60 -6.57
N GLN A 233 -7.99 13.00 -6.41
CA GLN A 233 -9.17 13.69 -5.93
C GLN A 233 -8.94 14.12 -4.47
N HIS A 234 -9.13 15.40 -4.17
CA HIS A 234 -9.14 15.88 -2.79
C HIS A 234 -10.53 15.64 -2.18
N ILE A 235 -10.59 14.96 -1.02
CA ILE A 235 -11.84 14.89 -0.27
C ILE A 235 -11.76 15.85 0.92
N GLU A 236 -12.75 16.72 1.02
CA GLU A 236 -12.88 17.62 2.15
C GLU A 236 -13.14 16.79 3.41
N VAL A 237 -12.37 17.04 4.47
CA VAL A 237 -12.45 16.22 5.71
C VAL A 237 -13.83 16.24 6.35
N ASP A 238 -14.59 17.31 6.18
CA ASP A 238 -15.98 17.45 6.64
C ASP A 238 -16.97 16.54 5.88
N GLN A 239 -16.55 15.95 4.76
CA GLN A 239 -17.34 15.00 3.97
C GLN A 239 -17.08 13.54 4.35
N ILE A 240 -16.23 13.30 5.35
CA ILE A 240 -15.90 11.97 5.86
C ILE A 240 -16.76 11.71 7.09
N GLU A 241 -17.78 10.87 6.93
CA GLU A 241 -18.59 10.37 8.04
C GLU A 241 -17.88 9.17 8.67
N ILE A 242 -17.27 9.38 9.84
CA ILE A 242 -16.63 8.32 10.63
C ILE A 242 -17.62 7.86 11.71
N ARG A 243 -18.11 6.62 11.60
CA ARG A 243 -19.04 6.03 12.58
C ARG A 243 -18.32 5.18 13.61
N GLN A 244 -17.29 4.47 13.18
CA GLN A 244 -16.39 3.70 14.03
C GLN A 244 -14.98 3.80 13.46
N LEU A 245 -13.98 3.93 14.33
CA LEU A 245 -12.57 3.91 13.95
C LEU A 245 -11.74 3.43 15.13
N ASP A 246 -11.14 2.26 14.98
CA ASP A 246 -10.09 1.68 15.79
C ASP A 246 -9.22 0.87 14.83
N PHE A 247 -8.02 1.37 14.51
CA PHE A 247 -7.08 0.73 13.58
C PHE A 247 -5.65 1.05 14.03
N GLY A 248 -4.92 0.05 14.52
CA GLY A 248 -3.63 0.27 15.18
C GLY A 248 -3.74 1.32 16.30
N PHE A 249 -2.90 2.35 16.23
CA PHE A 249 -2.94 3.48 17.19
C PHE A 249 -3.93 4.59 16.81
N ILE A 250 -4.56 4.53 15.63
CA ILE A 250 -5.58 5.49 15.20
C ILE A 250 -6.95 5.07 15.77
N ASN A 251 -7.65 6.00 16.39
CA ASN A 251 -8.94 5.74 17.01
C ASN A 251 -9.95 6.89 16.80
N SER A 252 -11.18 6.67 17.23
CA SER A 252 -12.33 7.57 17.07
C SER A 252 -12.17 8.99 17.66
N GLN A 253 -11.16 9.23 18.51
CA GLN A 253 -10.86 10.57 19.01
C GLN A 253 -10.02 11.40 18.04
N MET A 254 -9.41 10.74 17.06
CA MET A 254 -8.58 11.37 16.03
C MET A 254 -9.45 11.73 14.81
N LYS A 255 -9.02 12.74 14.06
CA LYS A 255 -9.65 13.14 12.81
C LYS A 255 -8.59 13.26 11.72
N PRO A 256 -8.90 12.84 10.48
CA PRO A 256 -7.99 13.08 9.38
C PRO A 256 -7.88 14.60 9.15
N PHE A 257 -6.68 15.07 8.84
CA PHE A 257 -6.44 16.47 8.48
C PHE A 257 -6.33 16.67 6.96
N GLU A 258 -6.02 15.62 6.22
CA GLU A 258 -6.05 15.57 4.76
C GLU A 258 -6.55 14.20 4.32
N ALA A 259 -7.21 14.16 3.16
CA ALA A 259 -7.63 12.91 2.56
C ALA A 259 -7.66 13.03 1.03
N CYS A 260 -7.34 11.92 0.37
CA CYS A 260 -7.43 11.84 -1.08
C CYS A 260 -8.00 10.51 -1.55
N CYS A 261 -8.51 10.51 -2.77
CA CYS A 261 -8.98 9.32 -3.46
C CYS A 261 -8.41 9.31 -4.88
N PHE A 262 -7.91 8.17 -5.35
CA PHE A 262 -7.48 8.03 -6.75
C PHE A 262 -8.65 7.50 -7.57
N PRO A 263 -9.23 8.27 -8.50
CA PRO A 263 -10.39 7.83 -9.27
C PRO A 263 -10.02 6.88 -10.43
N PHE A 264 -8.77 6.42 -10.49
CA PHE A 264 -8.21 5.56 -11.52
C PHE A 264 -7.32 4.49 -10.89
N ALA A 265 -7.05 3.43 -11.65
CA ALA A 265 -6.19 2.34 -11.21
C ALA A 265 -4.72 2.75 -11.21
N GLN A 266 -3.94 2.16 -10.31
CA GLN A 266 -2.49 2.36 -10.23
C GLN A 266 -1.80 1.02 -10.47
N HIS A 267 -0.78 1.00 -11.33
CA HIS A 267 -0.14 -0.22 -11.83
C HIS A 267 1.28 -0.33 -11.29
N TYR A 268 1.52 -1.36 -10.49
CA TYR A 268 2.80 -1.59 -9.84
C TYR A 268 3.41 -2.93 -10.27
N MET A 269 4.73 -2.94 -10.36
CA MET A 269 5.53 -4.16 -10.32
C MET A 269 6.48 -4.12 -9.12
N THR A 270 6.66 -5.26 -8.48
CA THR A 270 7.69 -5.45 -7.45
C THR A 270 8.37 -6.78 -7.63
N THR A 271 9.56 -6.94 -7.05
CA THR A 271 10.23 -8.23 -7.02
C THR A 271 9.45 -9.19 -6.11
N ILE A 272 9.37 -10.47 -6.48
CA ILE A 272 8.58 -11.45 -5.70
C ILE A 272 9.04 -11.54 -4.24
N PHE A 273 10.32 -11.30 -3.99
CA PHE A 273 10.80 -10.97 -2.66
C PHE A 273 11.11 -9.48 -2.59
N PRO A 274 10.62 -8.76 -1.57
CA PRO A 274 11.10 -7.43 -1.25
C PRO A 274 12.62 -7.41 -1.22
N GLN A 275 13.22 -6.63 -2.11
CA GLN A 275 14.66 -6.41 -2.15
C GLN A 275 14.88 -4.90 -2.14
N GLY A 276 15.91 -4.48 -1.41
CA GLY A 276 16.41 -3.12 -1.51
C GLY A 276 16.75 -2.78 -2.96
N HIS A 277 16.50 -1.53 -3.34
CA HIS A 277 16.80 -1.03 -4.66
C HIS A 277 17.50 0.32 -4.59
N LEU A 278 18.08 0.74 -5.72
CA LEU A 278 18.80 2.02 -5.83
C LEU A 278 17.98 3.16 -6.44
N MET A 279 16.74 2.90 -6.85
CA MET A 279 15.85 3.92 -7.43
C MET A 279 15.52 4.99 -6.39
N LYS A 280 15.56 6.26 -6.78
CA LYS A 280 15.35 7.41 -5.89
C LYS A 280 14.32 8.40 -6.40
N ASP A 281 14.06 8.40 -7.70
CA ASP A 281 13.22 9.42 -8.34
C ASP A 281 12.49 8.89 -9.59
N GLU A 282 11.77 9.80 -10.25
CA GLU A 282 11.01 9.54 -11.46
C GLU A 282 11.90 9.09 -12.64
N ASN A 283 13.13 9.59 -12.75
CA ASN A 283 14.02 9.22 -13.86
C ASN A 283 14.46 7.77 -13.72
N ASP A 284 14.77 7.34 -12.50
CA ASP A 284 15.09 5.94 -12.22
C ASP A 284 13.90 5.02 -12.54
N LEU A 285 12.67 5.44 -12.22
CA LEU A 285 11.44 4.72 -12.56
C LEU A 285 11.29 4.58 -14.08
N TYR A 286 11.44 5.66 -14.85
CA TYR A 286 11.35 5.60 -16.31
C TYR A 286 12.44 4.72 -16.93
N ALA A 287 13.67 4.80 -16.41
CA ALA A 287 14.76 3.93 -16.86
C ALA A 287 14.43 2.45 -16.60
N LYS A 288 13.87 2.14 -15.42
CA LYS A 288 13.51 0.77 -15.05
C LYS A 288 12.32 0.23 -15.86
N ILE A 289 11.32 1.07 -16.13
CA ILE A 289 10.20 0.74 -17.01
C ILE A 289 10.72 0.39 -18.42
N SER A 290 11.60 1.22 -18.98
CA SER A 290 12.19 0.97 -20.30
C SER A 290 13.01 -0.32 -20.31
N GLU A 291 13.72 -0.64 -19.23
CA GLU A 291 14.42 -1.93 -19.09
C GLU A 291 13.45 -3.11 -19.13
N ILE A 292 12.33 -3.06 -18.39
CA ILE A 292 11.35 -4.16 -18.32
C ILE A 292 10.64 -4.38 -19.65
N VAL A 293 10.22 -3.30 -20.32
CA VAL A 293 9.43 -3.39 -21.55
C VAL A 293 10.26 -3.83 -22.76
N ASN A 294 11.58 -3.61 -22.72
CA ASN A 294 12.50 -3.96 -23.82
C ASN A 294 13.23 -5.31 -23.62
N GLN A 295 12.91 -6.08 -22.58
CA GLN A 295 13.39 -7.46 -22.36
C GLN A 295 12.59 -8.47 -23.20
#